data_AF-A0A9E0YFD6-F1
#
_entry.id   AF-A0A9E0YFD6-F1
#
_cell.length_a   1.000
_cell.length_b   1.000
_cell.length_c   1.000
_cell.angle_alpha   90.00
_cell.angle_beta   90.00
_cell.angle_gamma   90.00
#
_symmetry.space_group_name_H-M   'P 1'
#
loop_
_entity.id
_entity.type
_entity.pdbx_description
1 polymer ?
#
loop_
_entity_poly.entity_id
_entity_poly.type
_entity_poly.pdbx_seq_one_letter_code
_entity_poly.pdbx_strand_id
1 'polypeptide(L)'
;MSETPAPNPNVWKKCSSCKKPIAFKALYWVCNVSTCNRKRTGLAFCTVACWDAHQPMMNHRESWAEERKAPSPEEWAQILAEEAAPVKRARKPAAETPVAAPPPEKKPAPVLIRRARREDAN
;
A
#
# COMPACT_ATOMS: atom_id res chain seq x y z
N MET A 1 2.94 -38.07 9.52
CA MET A 1 1.70 -37.55 10.14
C MET A 1 1.65 -36.07 9.80
N SER A 2 1.04 -35.71 8.67
CA SER A 2 0.97 -34.32 8.21
C SER A 2 -0.50 -34.02 7.94
N GLU A 3 -1.24 -33.75 9.02
CA GLU A 3 -2.62 -33.29 8.95
C GLU A 3 -2.64 -31.94 8.23
N THR A 4 -3.23 -31.93 7.04
CA THR A 4 -3.59 -30.69 6.35
C THR A 4 -4.86 -30.18 7.02
N PRO A 5 -4.84 -29.02 7.71
CA PRO A 5 -6.05 -28.50 8.32
C PRO A 5 -7.04 -28.06 7.24
N ALA A 6 -8.29 -28.49 7.38
CA ALA A 6 -9.41 -28.13 6.51
C ALA A 6 -9.54 -26.59 6.37
N PRO A 7 -9.96 -26.07 5.20
CA PRO A 7 -10.20 -24.65 5.02
C PRO A 7 -11.41 -24.20 5.85
N ASN A 8 -11.14 -23.47 6.93
CA ASN A 8 -12.20 -22.85 7.73
C ASN A 8 -12.95 -21.80 6.87
N PRO A 9 -14.29 -21.83 6.81
CA PRO A 9 -15.09 -20.94 5.95
C PRO A 9 -15.07 -19.47 6.41
N ASN A 10 -14.48 -19.18 7.57
CA ASN A 10 -14.47 -17.85 8.17
C ASN A 10 -13.09 -17.17 8.10
N VAL A 11 -12.25 -17.56 7.12
CA VAL A 11 -10.89 -17.03 6.96
C VAL A 11 -10.86 -15.99 5.86
N TRP A 12 -10.43 -14.79 6.20
CA TRP A 12 -10.24 -13.69 5.26
C TRP A 12 -8.89 -13.79 4.54
N LYS A 13 -7.80 -13.91 5.30
CA LYS A 13 -6.43 -13.98 4.78
C LYS A 13 -5.57 -14.90 5.63
N LYS A 14 -4.38 -15.25 5.12
CA LYS A 14 -3.35 -15.96 5.90
C LYS A 14 -2.25 -14.99 6.30
N CYS A 15 -1.71 -15.18 7.50
CA CYS A 15 -0.54 -14.43 7.95
C CYS A 15 0.65 -14.68 7.03
N SER A 16 1.35 -13.64 6.61
CA SER A 16 2.50 -13.77 5.72
C SER A 16 3.68 -14.47 6.39
N SER A 17 3.85 -14.34 7.71
CA SER A 17 4.97 -14.92 8.46
C SER A 17 4.70 -16.35 8.92
N CYS A 18 3.62 -16.59 9.67
CA CYS A 18 3.33 -17.90 10.28
C CYS A 18 2.28 -18.73 9.53
N LYS A 19 1.71 -18.21 8.43
CA LYS A 19 0.66 -18.85 7.61
C LYS A 19 -0.65 -19.19 8.35
N LYS A 20 -0.79 -18.78 9.61
CA LYS A 20 -2.04 -18.93 10.38
C LYS A 20 -3.19 -18.19 9.69
N PRO A 21 -4.41 -18.75 9.72
CA PRO A 21 -5.58 -18.07 9.19
C PRO A 21 -5.96 -16.85 10.04
N ILE A 22 -6.34 -15.76 9.39
CA ILE A 22 -6.89 -14.53 9.98
C ILE A 22 -8.38 -14.52 9.68
N ALA A 23 -9.20 -14.49 10.73
CA ALA A 23 -10.65 -14.49 10.59
C ALA A 23 -11.19 -13.12 10.16
N PHE A 24 -12.40 -13.09 9.60
CA PHE A 24 -13.12 -11.83 9.38
C PHE A 24 -13.38 -11.10 10.71
N LYS A 25 -13.43 -9.77 10.69
CA LYS A 25 -13.55 -8.90 11.89
C LYS A 25 -12.43 -9.02 12.94
N ALA A 26 -11.42 -9.87 12.73
CA ALA A 26 -10.27 -9.97 13.62
C ALA A 26 -9.31 -8.78 13.45
N LEU A 27 -8.55 -8.47 14.50
CA LEU A 27 -7.43 -7.54 14.39
C LEU A 27 -6.28 -8.19 13.64
N TYR A 28 -5.65 -7.41 12.78
CA TYR A 28 -4.46 -7.79 12.05
C TYR A 28 -3.52 -6.59 11.95
N TRP A 29 -2.26 -6.87 11.69
CA TRP A 29 -1.23 -5.86 11.57
C TRP A 29 -0.73 -5.78 10.14
N VAL A 30 -0.49 -4.56 9.68
CA VAL A 30 0.19 -4.29 8.40
C VAL A 30 1.41 -3.43 8.66
N CYS A 31 2.38 -3.51 7.75
CA CYS A 31 3.51 -2.59 7.78
C CYS A 31 3.07 -1.27 7.17
N ASN A 32 3.38 -0.11 7.76
CA ASN A 32 3.08 1.19 7.15
C ASN A 32 3.71 1.36 5.74
N VAL A 33 4.82 0.69 5.47
CA VAL A 33 5.55 0.83 4.20
C VAL A 33 4.69 0.40 3.02
N SER A 34 4.44 1.33 2.09
CA SER A 34 3.52 1.14 0.96
C SER A 34 3.90 -0.01 0.03
N THR A 35 5.18 -0.38 -0.06
CA THR A 35 5.66 -1.53 -0.85
C THR A 35 5.14 -2.86 -0.32
N CYS A 36 4.97 -2.99 0.99
CA CYS A 36 4.39 -4.18 1.64
C CYS A 36 2.87 -4.26 1.46
N ASN A 37 2.20 -3.12 1.25
CA ASN A 37 0.74 -3.01 1.16
C ASN A 37 0.19 -2.99 -0.28
N ARG A 38 1.05 -3.18 -1.29
CA ARG A 38 0.61 -3.20 -2.70
C ARG A 38 -0.41 -4.31 -2.94
N LYS A 39 -1.38 -4.09 -3.84
CA LYS A 39 -2.46 -5.06 -4.13
C LYS A 39 -2.01 -6.51 -4.32
N ARG A 40 -0.88 -6.73 -5.02
CA ARG A 40 -0.34 -8.08 -5.29
C ARG A 40 0.39 -8.72 -4.10
N THR A 41 1.03 -7.91 -3.25
CA THR A 41 1.89 -8.39 -2.16
C THR A 41 1.18 -8.33 -0.80
N GLY A 42 0.21 -7.43 -0.65
CA GLY A 42 -0.50 -7.01 0.56
C GLY A 42 -0.33 -7.93 1.76
N LEU A 43 0.78 -7.71 2.48
CA LEU A 43 1.16 -8.53 3.62
C LEU A 43 0.23 -8.23 4.80
N ALA A 44 -0.25 -9.29 5.43
CA ALA A 44 -1.06 -9.19 6.65
C ALA A 44 -0.42 -10.08 7.70
N PHE A 45 -0.35 -9.58 8.94
CA PHE A 45 0.26 -10.27 10.07
C PHE A 45 -0.78 -10.48 11.16
N CYS A 46 -0.80 -11.66 11.77
CA CYS A 46 -1.75 -11.97 12.84
C CYS A 46 -1.34 -11.43 14.21
N THR A 47 -0.10 -10.98 14.38
CA THR A 47 0.43 -10.39 15.62
C THR A 47 1.57 -9.42 15.30
N VAL A 48 1.90 -8.52 16.24
CA VAL A 48 3.08 -7.65 16.15
C VAL A 48 4.38 -8.46 16.05
N ALA A 49 4.49 -9.59 16.75
CA ALA A 49 5.66 -10.46 16.64
C ALA A 49 5.84 -11.07 15.23
N CYS A 50 4.73 -11.39 14.54
CA CYS A 50 4.80 -11.83 13.14
C CYS A 50 5.22 -10.70 12.20
N TRP A 51 4.86 -9.45 12.51
CA TRP A 51 5.33 -8.28 11.79
C TRP A 51 6.83 -8.03 12.03
N ASP A 52 7.30 -8.14 13.28
CA ASP A 52 8.70 -7.94 13.65
C ASP A 52 9.62 -8.96 12.95
N ALA A 53 9.20 -10.22 12.88
CA ALA A 53 9.88 -11.25 12.10
C ALA A 53 10.01 -10.92 10.60
N HIS A 54 9.18 -10.01 10.07
CA HIS A 54 9.30 -9.53 8.69
C HIS A 54 10.44 -8.52 8.52
N GLN A 55 10.71 -7.68 9.52
CA GLN A 55 11.62 -6.54 9.41
C GLN A 55 13.00 -6.91 8.85
N PRO A 56 13.71 -7.94 9.35
CA PRO A 56 15.06 -8.27 8.87
C PRO A 56 15.08 -8.76 7.42
N MET A 57 13.95 -9.28 6.90
CA MET A 57 13.87 -9.70 5.50
C MET A 57 13.74 -8.53 4.53
N MET A 58 13.15 -7.41 4.98
CA MET A 58 12.81 -6.28 4.12
C MET A 58 13.68 -5.04 4.37
N ASN A 59 14.44 -5.01 5.46
CA ASN A 59 15.39 -3.96 5.85
C ASN A 59 14.80 -2.54 5.76
N HIS A 60 13.55 -2.39 6.22
CA HIS A 60 12.92 -1.08 6.32
C HIS A 60 13.43 -0.35 7.56
N ARG A 61 13.90 0.89 7.38
CA ARG A 61 14.59 1.66 8.44
C ARG A 61 13.63 2.34 9.42
N GLU A 62 12.46 2.73 8.95
CA GLU A 62 11.43 3.44 9.72
C GLU A 62 10.07 2.76 9.49
N SER A 63 9.93 1.53 9.99
CA SER A 63 8.69 0.77 9.87
C SER A 63 8.04 0.54 11.23
N TRP A 64 6.72 0.64 11.25
CA TRP A 64 5.89 0.29 12.41
C TRP A 64 4.72 -0.58 11.98
N ALA A 65 4.16 -1.29 12.95
CA ALA A 65 2.97 -2.09 12.78
C ALA A 65 1.73 -1.19 12.91
N GLU A 66 0.92 -1.12 11.87
CA GLU A 66 -0.41 -0.52 11.94
C GLU A 66 -1.44 -1.60 12.26
N GLU A 67 -2.16 -1.40 13.36
CA GLU A 67 -3.32 -2.22 13.69
C GLU A 67 -4.49 -1.86 12.77
N ARG A 68 -5.11 -2.88 12.17
CA ARG A 68 -6.30 -2.76 11.34
C ARG A 68 -7.27 -3.87 11.68
N LYS A 69 -8.54 -3.65 11.35
CA LYS A 69 -9.59 -4.66 11.54
C LYS A 69 -9.98 -5.27 10.20
N ALA A 70 -9.98 -6.60 10.15
CA ALA A 70 -10.41 -7.32 8.96
C ALA A 70 -11.87 -6.94 8.63
N PRO A 71 -12.21 -6.75 7.35
CA PRO A 71 -13.58 -6.49 6.96
C PRO A 71 -14.49 -7.65 7.39
N SER A 72 -15.80 -7.41 7.42
CA SER A 72 -16.78 -8.48 7.46
C SER A 72 -16.81 -9.24 6.12
N PRO A 73 -17.37 -10.46 6.10
CA PRO A 73 -17.52 -11.22 4.85
C PRO A 73 -18.32 -10.46 3.78
N GLU A 74 -19.34 -9.71 4.20
CA GLU A 74 -20.20 -8.90 3.33
C GLU A 74 -19.43 -7.72 2.73
N GLU A 75 -18.71 -6.95 3.56
CA GLU A 75 -17.85 -5.86 3.09
C GLU A 75 -16.75 -6.37 2.17
N TRP A 76 -16.17 -7.54 2.47
CA TRP A 76 -15.15 -8.14 1.62
C TRP A 76 -15.70 -8.55 0.25
N ALA A 77 -16.92 -9.09 0.20
CA ALA A 77 -17.58 -9.40 -1.06
C ALA A 77 -17.82 -8.14 -1.90
N GLN A 78 -18.19 -7.02 -1.28
CA GLN A 78 -18.35 -5.73 -1.96
C GLN A 78 -17.03 -5.19 -2.50
N ILE A 79 -15.94 -5.25 -1.71
CA ILE A 79 -14.60 -4.83 -2.15
C ILE A 79 -14.16 -5.66 -3.36
N LEU A 80 -14.35 -6.97 -3.33
CA LEU A 80 -14.01 -7.84 -4.47
C LEU A 80 -14.86 -7.52 -5.71
N ALA A 81 -16.15 -7.22 -5.54
CA ALA A 81 -17.04 -6.86 -6.64
C ALA A 81 -16.63 -5.51 -7.28
N GLU A 82 -16.30 -4.51 -6.47
CA GLU A 82 -15.78 -3.21 -6.93
C GLU A 82 -14.42 -3.38 -7.63
N GLU A 83 -13.50 -4.17 -7.08
CA GLU A 83 -12.20 -4.41 -7.70
C GLU A 83 -12.29 -5.23 -9.01
N ALA A 84 -13.30 -6.09 -9.14
CA ALA A 84 -13.56 -6.85 -10.36
C ALA A 84 -14.26 -6.02 -11.46
N ALA A 85 -14.90 -4.90 -11.09
CA ALA A 85 -15.54 -4.04 -12.07
C ALA A 85 -14.48 -3.42 -13.00
N PRO A 86 -14.62 -3.57 -14.33
CA PRO A 86 -13.67 -2.98 -15.26
C PRO A 86 -13.79 -1.45 -15.18
N VAL A 87 -12.77 -0.80 -14.61
CA VAL A 87 -12.63 0.65 -14.69
C VAL A 87 -12.49 1.00 -16.16
N LYS A 88 -13.60 1.41 -16.80
CA LYS A 88 -13.60 1.97 -18.15
C LYS A 88 -12.69 3.18 -18.11
N ARG A 89 -11.44 3.01 -18.55
CA ARG A 89 -10.52 4.12 -18.78
C ARG A 89 -11.14 4.95 -19.90
N ALA A 90 -11.88 5.98 -19.55
CA ALA A 90 -12.23 7.04 -20.48
C ALA A 90 -10.90 7.59 -21.00
N ARG A 91 -10.53 7.20 -22.23
CA ARG A 91 -9.48 7.90 -22.95
C ARG A 91 -9.94 9.34 -23.05
N LYS A 92 -9.19 10.28 -22.47
CA LYS A 92 -9.35 11.70 -22.80
C LYS A 92 -9.22 11.83 -24.32
N PRO A 93 -10.23 12.34 -25.05
CA PRO A 93 -10.00 12.80 -26.41
C PRO A 93 -9.03 13.98 -26.35
N ALA A 94 -8.06 14.00 -27.25
CA ALA A 94 -7.16 15.14 -27.39
C ALA A 94 -7.87 16.28 -28.15
N ALA A 95 -7.67 17.51 -27.62
CA ALA A 95 -7.89 18.83 -28.22
C ALA A 95 -9.33 19.33 -28.48
N GLU A 96 -9.72 20.43 -27.84
CA GLU A 96 -9.75 21.79 -28.45
C GLU A 96 -9.94 22.86 -27.34
N THR A 97 -9.24 23.99 -27.49
CA THR A 97 -9.18 25.12 -26.55
C THR A 97 -10.40 26.03 -26.70
N PRO A 98 -10.88 26.69 -25.62
CA PRO A 98 -11.17 28.12 -25.74
C PRO A 98 -10.48 28.97 -24.67
N VAL A 99 -10.20 30.20 -25.06
CA VAL A 99 -9.26 31.16 -24.50
C VAL A 99 -9.90 32.06 -23.43
N ALA A 100 -9.09 32.39 -22.41
CA ALA A 100 -9.07 33.59 -21.54
C ALA A 100 -10.12 33.84 -20.42
N ALA A 101 -9.65 33.83 -19.16
CA ALA A 101 -9.53 35.00 -18.25
C ALA A 101 -8.81 34.59 -16.93
N PRO A 102 -8.17 35.51 -16.16
CA PRO A 102 -6.78 35.37 -15.69
C PRO A 102 -6.54 34.66 -14.33
N PRO A 103 -5.28 34.28 -14.03
CA PRO A 103 -4.90 33.50 -12.83
C PRO A 103 -4.56 34.37 -11.60
N PRO A 104 -4.80 33.89 -10.36
CA PRO A 104 -4.16 34.47 -9.18
C PRO A 104 -2.74 33.91 -8.98
N GLU A 105 -1.77 34.83 -8.99
CA GLU A 105 -0.35 34.61 -8.73
C GLU A 105 -0.08 33.83 -7.44
N LYS A 106 0.72 32.76 -7.53
CA LYS A 106 1.40 32.17 -6.38
C LYS A 106 2.91 32.35 -6.56
N LYS A 107 3.49 33.06 -5.59
CA LYS A 107 4.90 33.44 -5.49
C LYS A 107 5.84 32.23 -5.69
N PRO A 108 6.96 32.38 -6.41
CA PRO A 108 7.90 31.29 -6.62
C PRO A 108 8.73 31.02 -5.34
N ALA A 109 8.86 29.75 -4.97
CA ALA A 109 9.81 29.31 -3.96
C ALA A 109 11.25 29.36 -4.55
N PRO A 110 12.26 29.80 -3.77
CA PRO A 110 13.61 30.00 -4.30
C PRO A 110 14.29 28.66 -4.61
N VAL A 111 14.78 28.54 -5.84
CA VAL A 111 15.63 27.43 -6.31
C VAL A 111 17.04 27.63 -5.75
N LEU A 112 17.48 26.74 -4.87
CA LEU A 112 18.86 26.71 -4.39
C LEU A 112 19.77 26.12 -5.47
N ILE A 113 20.45 27.01 -6.21
CA ILE A 113 21.49 26.66 -7.18
C ILE A 113 22.74 26.22 -6.40
N ARG A 114 23.06 24.93 -6.44
CA ARG A 114 24.37 24.43 -5.99
C ARG A 114 25.41 24.79 -7.05
N ARG A 115 26.30 25.73 -6.72
CA ARG A 115 27.47 26.05 -7.56
C ARG A 115 28.43 24.86 -7.56
N ALA A 116 28.82 24.40 -8.75
CA ALA A 116 29.93 23.48 -8.91
C ALA A 116 31.24 24.18 -8.51
N ARG A 117 32.07 23.48 -7.75
CA ARG A 117 33.41 23.94 -7.33
C ARG A 117 34.29 24.03 -8.57
N ARG A 118 34.85 25.21 -8.85
CA ARG A 118 35.94 25.38 -9.81
C ARG A 118 37.22 24.84 -9.17
N GLU A 119 37.89 23.94 -9.88
CA GLU A 119 39.29 23.60 -9.67
C GLU A 119 40.08 24.37 -10.73
N ASP A 120 40.71 25.48 -10.33
CA ASP A 120 41.65 26.22 -11.14
C ASP A 120 43.06 26.02 -10.55
N ALA A 121 43.92 25.40 -11.38
CA ALA A 121 45.38 25.54 -11.52
C ALA A 121 46.34 25.35 -10.33
N ASN A 122 47.26 24.39 -10.49
CA ASN A 122 48.71 24.66 -10.55
C ASN A 122 49.38 23.66 -11.50
#